data_AF-A0A351AU96-F1
#
_entry.id   AF-A0A351AU96-F1
#
_cell.length_a   1.000
_cell.length_b   1.000
_cell.length_c   1.000
_cell.angle_alpha   90.00
_cell.angle_beta   90.00
_cell.angle_gamma   90.00
#
_symmetry.space_group_name_H-M   'P 1'
#
loop_
_entity.id
_entity.type
_entity.pdbx_description
1 polymer ?
#
loop_
_entity_poly.entity_id
_entity_poly.type
_entity_poly.pdbx_seq_one_letter_code
_entity_poly.pdbx_strand_id
1 'polypeptide(L)'
;ASGLALMDENALDPLSATSRGTGELIASALNEGIRRILIGIGGSATNDGGMGAAAALGVKFLDADGNELSGCGRELALVRKIDLSGLRSDVFEAKITVMCDVDNPLTGKNGATYTYGPQKGADAEALNTLE
;
A
#
# COMPACT_ATOMS: atom_id res chain seq x y z
N ALA A 1 10.06 -1.80 -5.98
CA ALA A 1 10.03 -2.23 -4.57
C ALA A 1 8.98 -3.30 -4.32
N SER A 2 7.71 -3.08 -4.66
CA SER A 2 6.60 -4.00 -4.32
C SER A 2 5.88 -4.57 -5.55
N GLY A 3 6.64 -4.98 -6.56
CA GLY A 3 6.12 -5.39 -7.87
C GLY A 3 5.91 -6.89 -8.02
N LEU A 4 4.95 -7.29 -8.85
CA LEU A 4 4.60 -8.68 -9.16
C LEU A 4 5.77 -9.45 -9.78
N ALA A 5 6.58 -8.78 -10.59
CA ALA A 5 7.78 -9.35 -11.22
C ALA A 5 8.89 -9.75 -10.22
N LEU A 6 8.75 -9.41 -8.94
CA LEU A 6 9.68 -9.81 -7.88
C LEU A 6 9.22 -11.06 -7.13
N MET A 7 8.01 -11.56 -7.42
CA MET A 7 7.40 -12.67 -6.70
C MET A 7 7.56 -13.98 -7.48
N ASP A 8 7.68 -15.09 -6.76
CA ASP A 8 7.45 -16.42 -7.32
C ASP A 8 5.95 -16.60 -7.56
N GLU A 9 5.57 -17.13 -8.73
CA GLU A 9 4.18 -17.37 -9.09
C GLU A 9 3.46 -18.28 -8.06
N ASN A 10 4.20 -19.19 -7.42
CA ASN A 10 3.65 -20.09 -6.40
C ASN A 10 3.57 -19.46 -5.00
N ALA A 11 4.06 -18.23 -4.84
CA ALA A 11 4.11 -17.50 -3.58
C ALA A 11 3.29 -16.20 -3.61
N LEU A 12 2.39 -16.06 -4.59
CA LEU A 12 1.49 -14.91 -4.70
C LEU A 12 0.46 -14.93 -3.56
N ASP A 13 0.58 -13.99 -2.64
CA ASP A 13 -0.35 -13.79 -1.53
C ASP A 13 -0.60 -12.28 -1.31
N PRO A 14 -1.68 -11.73 -1.86
CA PRO A 14 -1.99 -10.31 -1.74
C PRO A 14 -2.47 -9.91 -0.35
N LEU A 15 -2.87 -10.87 0.50
CA LEU A 15 -3.22 -10.62 1.90
C LEU A 15 -1.97 -10.32 2.75
N SER A 16 -0.85 -10.98 2.45
CA SER A 16 0.43 -10.78 3.15
C SER A 16 1.35 -9.76 2.46
N ALA A 17 1.19 -9.53 1.16
CA ALA A 17 2.02 -8.57 0.42
C ALA A 17 1.88 -7.13 0.96
N THR A 18 3.00 -6.39 0.98
CA THR A 18 3.08 -5.03 1.53
C THR A 18 3.72 -4.02 0.57
N SER A 19 3.18 -2.80 0.57
CA SER A 19 3.72 -1.65 -0.16
C SER A 19 4.85 -0.93 0.58
N ARG A 20 5.28 -1.43 1.75
CA ARG A 20 6.28 -0.79 2.62
C ARG A 20 7.57 -0.37 1.90
N GLY A 21 8.13 -1.24 1.08
CA GLY A 21 9.33 -0.92 0.31
C GLY A 21 9.18 0.29 -0.62
N THR A 22 7.99 0.54 -1.15
CA THR A 22 7.71 1.78 -1.92
C THR A 22 7.80 3.01 -1.04
N GLY A 23 7.23 2.97 0.17
CA GLY A 23 7.33 4.07 1.12
C GLY A 23 8.77 4.30 1.62
N GLU A 24 9.56 3.24 1.79
CA GLU A 24 10.99 3.32 2.12
C GLU A 24 11.80 4.02 1.02
N LEU A 25 11.50 3.75 -0.26
CA LEU A 25 12.13 4.47 -1.38
C LEU A 25 11.76 5.95 -1.41
N ILE A 26 10.49 6.28 -1.13
CA ILE A 26 10.04 7.68 -1.00
C ILE A 26 10.80 8.35 0.15
N ALA A 27 10.86 7.71 1.31
CA ALA A 27 11.59 8.21 2.48
C ALA A 27 13.07 8.43 2.18
N SER A 28 13.71 7.52 1.44
CA SER A 28 15.10 7.67 0.98
C SER A 28 15.29 8.90 0.11
N ALA A 29 14.42 9.13 -0.87
CA ALA A 29 14.49 10.32 -1.71
C ALA A 29 14.30 11.62 -0.90
N LEU A 30 13.36 11.63 0.05
CA LEU A 30 13.12 12.77 0.92
C LEU A 30 14.33 13.09 1.82
N ASN A 31 15.02 12.05 2.33
CA ASN A 31 16.25 12.18 3.11
C ASN A 31 17.39 12.86 2.31
N GLU A 32 17.41 12.66 1.00
CA GLU A 32 18.38 13.33 0.09
C GLU A 32 17.97 14.77 -0.27
N GLY A 33 16.91 15.30 0.32
CA GLY A 33 16.42 16.64 0.02
C GLY A 33 15.59 16.73 -1.27
N ILE A 34 15.27 15.61 -1.91
CA ILE A 34 14.42 15.59 -3.10
C ILE A 34 13.00 15.96 -2.71
N ARG A 35 12.38 16.88 -3.45
CA ARG A 35 11.00 17.36 -3.22
C ARG A 35 10.10 17.24 -4.45
N ARG A 36 10.57 16.63 -5.53
CA ARG A 36 9.75 16.31 -6.71
C ARG A 36 9.92 14.83 -7.00
N ILE A 37 8.87 14.05 -6.73
CA ILE A 37 8.90 12.60 -6.85
C ILE A 37 7.83 12.20 -7.86
N LEU A 38 8.23 11.48 -8.90
CA LEU A 38 7.33 10.87 -9.88
C LEU A 38 7.28 9.37 -9.59
N ILE A 39 6.09 8.83 -9.37
CA ILE A 39 5.88 7.42 -8.99
C ILE A 39 5.06 6.72 -10.07
N GLY A 40 5.58 5.64 -10.63
CA GLY A 40 4.79 4.67 -11.40
C GLY A 40 4.30 3.56 -10.49
N ILE A 41 2.99 3.24 -10.55
CA ILE A 41 2.35 2.26 -9.65
C ILE A 41 1.86 0.99 -10.35
N GLY A 42 2.15 0.83 -11.64
CA GLY A 42 1.77 -0.36 -12.41
C GLY A 42 2.52 -1.62 -11.95
N GLY A 43 1.89 -2.78 -12.16
CA GLY A 43 2.50 -4.09 -11.90
C GLY A 43 2.74 -4.41 -10.42
N SER A 44 1.89 -3.90 -9.52
CA SER A 44 2.01 -4.17 -8.08
C SER A 44 1.64 -5.61 -7.70
N ALA A 45 2.34 -6.16 -6.70
CA ALA A 45 1.98 -7.43 -6.07
C ALA A 45 0.99 -7.25 -4.90
N THR A 46 0.75 -6.01 -4.47
CA THR A 46 0.13 -5.69 -3.18
C THR A 46 -1.35 -5.36 -3.33
N ASN A 47 -2.14 -5.64 -2.30
CA ASN A 47 -3.53 -5.18 -2.16
C ASN A 47 -3.79 -4.64 -0.74
N ASP A 48 -2.85 -3.84 -0.23
CA ASP A 48 -2.83 -3.32 1.14
C ASP A 48 -3.35 -1.88 1.24
N GLY A 49 -4.03 -1.36 0.21
CA GLY A 49 -4.53 0.02 0.17
C GLY A 49 -3.45 1.10 0.30
N GLY A 50 -2.16 0.77 0.12
CA GLY A 50 -1.05 1.68 0.37
C GLY A 50 -0.70 1.85 1.86
N MET A 51 -1.28 1.03 2.74
CA MET A 51 -1.05 1.07 4.19
C MET A 51 0.43 0.88 4.53
N GLY A 52 1.12 -0.09 3.91
CA GLY A 52 2.55 -0.29 4.13
C GLY A 52 3.40 0.91 3.72
N ALA A 53 3.09 1.53 2.58
CA ALA A 53 3.81 2.71 2.10
C ALA A 53 3.61 3.92 3.02
N ALA A 54 2.38 4.16 3.49
CA ALA A 54 2.09 5.20 4.47
C ALA A 54 2.79 4.93 5.82
N ALA A 55 2.82 3.66 6.26
CA ALA A 55 3.50 3.26 7.49
C ALA A 55 5.02 3.54 7.44
N ALA A 56 5.67 3.25 6.31
CA ALA A 56 7.08 3.59 6.10
C ALA A 56 7.37 5.11 6.13
N LEU A 57 6.35 5.95 5.90
CA LEU A 57 6.45 7.41 6.01
C LEU A 57 6.09 7.95 7.39
N GLY A 58 5.73 7.06 8.34
CA GLY A 58 5.49 7.39 9.75
C GLY A 58 4.02 7.44 10.16
N VAL A 59 3.08 7.07 9.29
CA VAL A 59 1.67 6.86 9.68
C VAL A 59 1.57 5.61 10.55
N LYS A 60 0.83 5.68 11.65
CA LYS A 60 0.55 4.49 12.46
C LYS A 60 -0.89 4.05 12.26
N PHE A 61 -1.07 2.79 11.92
CA PHE A 61 -2.37 2.14 11.87
C PHE A 61 -2.53 1.29 13.12
N LEU A 62 -3.57 1.54 13.89
CA LEU A 62 -3.78 0.91 15.19
C LEU A 62 -5.05 0.06 15.18
N ASP A 63 -4.98 -1.11 15.82
CA ASP A 63 -6.13 -1.99 16.05
C ASP A 63 -7.02 -1.50 17.21
N ALA A 64 -8.02 -2.31 17.59
CA ALA A 64 -8.96 -2.00 18.67
C ALA A 64 -8.31 -1.92 20.05
N ASP A 65 -7.19 -2.63 20.25
CA ASP A 65 -6.45 -2.68 21.51
C ASP A 65 -5.32 -1.63 21.55
N GLY A 66 -5.12 -0.89 20.45
CA GLY A 66 -4.11 0.13 20.30
C GLY A 66 -2.74 -0.40 19.84
N ASN A 67 -2.65 -1.65 19.39
CA ASN A 67 -1.43 -2.20 18.83
C ASN A 67 -1.20 -1.68 17.41
N GLU A 68 0.07 -1.44 17.06
CA GLU A 68 0.45 -1.00 15.72
C GLU A 68 0.45 -2.18 14.73
N LEU A 69 -0.23 -1.97 13.61
CA LEU A 69 -0.34 -2.92 12.50
C LEU A 69 0.83 -2.74 11.53
N SER A 70 1.30 -3.85 10.95
CA SER A 70 2.51 -3.87 10.12
C SER A 70 2.34 -3.28 8.72
N GLY A 71 1.11 -3.25 8.19
CA GLY A 71 0.78 -2.69 6.88
C GLY A 71 0.73 -3.74 5.77
N CYS A 72 -0.27 -4.62 5.80
CA CYS A 72 -0.57 -5.59 4.75
C CYS A 72 -2.08 -5.76 4.55
N GLY A 73 -2.49 -6.43 3.47
CA GLY A 73 -3.91 -6.56 3.08
C GLY A 73 -4.79 -7.17 4.17
N ARG A 74 -4.35 -8.23 4.84
CA ARG A 74 -5.11 -8.90 5.92
C ARG A 74 -5.35 -8.05 7.16
N GLU A 75 -4.54 -7.02 7.38
CA GLU A 75 -4.64 -6.14 8.53
C GLU A 75 -5.60 -4.97 8.31
N LEU A 76 -6.01 -4.69 7.07
CA LEU A 76 -6.91 -3.58 6.75
C LEU A 76 -8.19 -3.61 7.58
N ALA A 77 -8.80 -4.79 7.73
CA ALA A 77 -10.02 -4.99 8.52
C ALA A 77 -9.83 -4.75 10.04
N LEU A 78 -8.58 -4.80 10.52
CA LEU A 78 -8.23 -4.61 11.93
C LEU A 78 -8.10 -3.13 12.29
N VAL A 79 -7.90 -2.24 11.31
CA VAL A 79 -7.68 -0.80 11.56
C VAL A 79 -8.88 -0.21 12.30
N ARG A 80 -8.61 0.47 13.41
CA ARG A 80 -9.59 1.26 14.20
C ARG A 80 -9.20 2.71 14.35
N LYS A 81 -7.89 3.01 14.30
CA LYS A 81 -7.39 4.38 14.36
C LYS A 81 -6.21 4.55 13.40
N ILE A 82 -6.20 5.69 12.72
CA ILE A 82 -5.06 6.15 11.92
C ILE A 82 -4.46 7.35 12.66
N ASP A 83 -3.19 7.24 13.03
CA ASP A 83 -2.44 8.30 13.70
C ASP A 83 -1.37 8.86 12.76
N LEU A 84 -1.49 10.15 12.47
CA LEU A 84 -0.60 10.89 11.58
C LEU A 84 0.50 11.64 12.33
N SER A 85 0.57 11.55 13.67
CA SER A 85 1.53 12.33 14.45
C SER A 85 2.99 11.99 14.15
N GLY A 86 3.26 10.80 13.61
CA GLY A 86 4.58 10.34 13.19
C GLY A 86 4.89 10.62 11.71
N LEU A 87 3.92 11.10 10.93
CA LEU A 87 4.11 11.37 9.51
C LEU A 87 5.18 12.45 9.33
N ARG A 88 6.20 12.16 8.53
CA ARG A 88 7.30 13.08 8.28
C ARG A 88 6.80 14.38 7.66
N SER A 89 7.26 15.52 8.19
CA SER A 89 6.84 16.84 7.72
C SER A 89 7.26 17.14 6.28
N ASP A 90 8.38 16.58 5.83
CA ASP A 90 8.91 16.79 4.48
C ASP A 90 8.09 16.13 3.37
N VAL A 91 7.19 15.19 3.72
CA VAL A 91 6.17 14.68 2.80
C VAL A 91 5.26 15.82 2.33
N PHE A 92 4.93 16.77 3.20
CA PHE A 92 4.08 17.92 2.87
C PHE A 92 4.81 19.00 2.07
N GLU A 93 6.14 19.01 2.12
CA GLU A 93 6.97 19.89 1.29
C GLU A 93 7.18 19.33 -0.13
N ALA A 94 7.00 18.02 -0.30
CA ALA A 94 7.24 17.34 -1.56
C ALA A 94 6.02 17.43 -2.49
N LYS A 95 6.28 17.67 -3.77
CA LYS A 95 5.35 17.43 -4.85
C LYS A 95 5.50 15.98 -5.32
N ILE A 96 4.54 15.14 -4.94
CA ILE A 96 4.47 13.74 -5.36
C ILE A 96 3.45 13.63 -6.48
N THR A 97 3.89 13.20 -7.66
CA THR A 97 3.03 12.92 -8.81
C THR A 97 2.97 11.41 -9.01
N VAL A 98 1.76 10.85 -9.03
CA VAL A 98 1.53 9.43 -9.32
C VAL A 98 1.06 9.30 -10.76
N MET A 99 1.73 8.47 -11.54
CA MET A 99 1.29 8.10 -12.88
C MET A 99 0.27 6.98 -12.75
N CYS A 100 -1.00 7.29 -13.06
CA CYS A 100 -2.13 6.37 -13.05
C CYS A 100 -2.76 6.37 -14.43
N ASP A 101 -2.93 5.19 -15.02
CA ASP A 101 -3.47 4.96 -16.37
C ASP A 101 -4.88 4.35 -16.35
N VAL A 102 -5.47 4.21 -15.16
CA VAL A 102 -6.78 3.59 -14.93
C VAL A 102 -7.67 4.46 -14.03
N ASP A 103 -8.99 4.32 -14.18
CA ASP A 103 -10.02 5.08 -13.44
C ASP A 103 -10.74 4.22 -12.38
N ASN A 104 -10.24 3.01 -12.11
CA ASN A 104 -10.85 2.09 -11.15
C ASN A 104 -10.85 2.70 -9.73
N PRO A 105 -11.99 2.71 -9.02
CA PRO A 105 -12.06 3.20 -7.65
C PRO A 105 -11.31 2.27 -6.67
N LEU A 106 -11.18 2.71 -5.41
CA LEU A 106 -10.60 1.88 -4.36
C LEU A 106 -11.43 0.60 -4.12
N THR A 107 -12.75 0.77 -3.97
CA THR A 107 -13.71 -0.30 -3.65
C THR A 107 -14.89 -0.32 -4.64
N GLY A 108 -15.77 -1.31 -4.51
CA GLY A 108 -16.89 -1.66 -5.34
C GLY A 108 -16.54 -2.74 -6.36
N LYS A 109 -17.56 -3.21 -7.09
CA LYS A 109 -17.44 -4.25 -8.15
C LYS A 109 -16.35 -3.97 -9.22
N ASN A 110 -15.99 -2.71 -9.42
CA ASN A 110 -14.95 -2.27 -10.36
C ASN A 110 -13.70 -1.76 -9.62
N GLY A 111 -13.60 -2.01 -8.32
CA GLY A 111 -12.56 -1.51 -7.44
C GLY A 111 -11.24 -2.26 -7.60
N ALA A 112 -10.24 -1.83 -6.83
CA ALA A 112 -8.88 -2.35 -6.94
C ALA A 112 -8.81 -3.86 -6.66
N THR A 113 -9.47 -4.31 -5.59
CA THR A 113 -9.49 -5.71 -5.16
C THR A 113 -10.13 -6.62 -6.21
N TYR A 114 -11.36 -6.35 -6.62
CA TYR A 114 -12.05 -7.20 -7.60
C TYR A 114 -11.44 -7.13 -9.01
N THR A 115 -10.85 -6.00 -9.41
CA THR A 115 -10.28 -5.84 -10.77
C THR A 115 -8.88 -6.47 -10.87
N TYR A 116 -8.02 -6.23 -9.88
CA TYR A 116 -6.59 -6.56 -9.96
C TYR A 116 -6.13 -7.60 -8.93
N GLY A 117 -6.97 -7.96 -7.96
CA GLY A 117 -6.66 -9.01 -6.98
C GLY A 117 -6.41 -10.39 -7.61
N PRO A 118 -7.20 -10.86 -8.59
CA PRO A 118 -7.03 -12.22 -9.13
C PRO A 118 -5.66 -12.46 -9.76
N GLN A 119 -5.12 -11.49 -10.51
CA GLN A 119 -3.77 -11.58 -11.10
C GLN A 119 -2.64 -11.52 -10.06
N LYS A 120 -2.95 -11.14 -8.80
CA LYS A 120 -2.02 -11.12 -7.67
C LYS A 120 -2.17 -12.35 -6.77
N GLY A 121 -2.99 -13.33 -7.15
CA GLY A 121 -3.22 -14.57 -6.40
C GLY A 121 -4.41 -14.54 -5.43
N ALA A 122 -5.29 -13.52 -5.48
CA ALA A 122 -6.48 -13.50 -4.63
C ALA A 122 -7.54 -14.48 -5.14
N ASP A 123 -7.92 -15.45 -4.31
CA ASP A 123 -9.11 -16.27 -4.51
C ASP A 123 -10.38 -15.55 -4.01
N ALA A 124 -11.54 -16.22 -4.10
CA ALA A 124 -12.82 -15.61 -3.71
C ALA A 124 -12.87 -15.17 -2.24
N GLU A 125 -12.21 -15.91 -1.33
CA GLU A 125 -12.17 -15.59 0.09
C GLU A 125 -11.26 -14.39 0.35
N ALA A 126 -10.08 -14.36 -0.28
CA ALA A 126 -9.16 -13.24 -0.22
C ALA A 126 -9.80 -11.97 -0.79
N LEU A 127 -10.50 -12.06 -1.93
CA LEU A 127 -11.21 -10.92 -2.53
C LEU A 127 -12.26 -10.36 -1.58
N ASN A 128 -13.04 -11.21 -0.90
CA ASN A 128 -14.04 -10.75 0.06
C ASN A 128 -13.42 -10.15 1.33
N THR A 129 -12.22 -10.59 1.71
CA THR A 129 -11.49 -10.06 2.89
C THR A 129 -10.85 -8.70 2.61
N LEU A 130 -10.40 -8.49 1.37
CA LEU A 130 -9.64 -7.31 0.94
C LEU A 130 -10.53 -6.14 0.49
N GLU A 131 -11.85 -6.32 0.46
CA GLU A 131 -12.83 -5.36 -0.01
C GLU A 131 -13.59 -4.68 1.15
#